data_AF-A0A382PF59-F1
#
_entry.id   AF-A0A382PF59-F1
#
_cell.length_a   1.000
_cell.length_b   1.000
_cell.length_c   1.000
_cell.angle_alpha   90.00
_cell.angle_beta   90.00
_cell.angle_gamma   90.00
#
_symmetry.space_group_name_H-M   'P 1'
#
loop_
_entity.id
_entity.type
_entity.pdbx_description
1 polymer ?
#
loop_
_entity_poly.entity_id
_entity_poly.type
_entity_poly.pdbx_seq_one_letter_code
_entity_poly.pdbx_strand_id
1 'polypeptide(L)'
;MKAAYVNAIGGASGDMLLASLVDSGLDLVELSSALASVGVEGFELEALSGDRQGVKGTHLDVNIDREDPGKRTPEDFIDIVN
;
A
#
# COMPACT_ATOMS: atom_id res chain seq x y z
N MET A 1 -15.78 -13.38 13.60
CA MET A 1 -14.64 -12.52 13.25
C MET A 1 -14.02 -13.09 11.98
N LYS A 2 -13.82 -12.28 10.94
CA LYS A 2 -13.03 -12.68 9.76
C LYS A 2 -11.66 -12.02 9.90
N ALA A 3 -10.59 -12.78 9.71
CA ALA A 3 -9.22 -12.29 9.83
C ALA A 3 -8.42 -12.70 8.60
N ALA A 4 -7.52 -11.82 8.15
CA ALA A 4 -6.49 -12.13 7.18
C ALA A 4 -5.20 -12.51 7.91
N TYR A 5 -4.48 -13.51 7.42
CA TYR A 5 -3.16 -13.89 7.94
C TYR A 5 -2.08 -13.47 6.94
N VAL A 6 -1.18 -12.59 7.36
CA VAL A 6 -0.06 -12.13 6.55
C VAL A 6 1.18 -12.91 6.94
N ASN A 7 1.70 -13.74 6.03
CA ASN A 7 2.93 -14.49 6.24
C ASN A 7 4.17 -13.68 5.81
N ALA A 8 4.62 -12.76 6.66
CA ALA A 8 5.75 -11.87 6.38
C ALA A 8 7.10 -12.50 6.76
N ILE A 9 7.49 -13.60 6.11
CA ILE A 9 8.70 -14.40 6.44
C ILE A 9 9.98 -13.54 6.54
N GLY A 10 10.11 -12.52 5.68
CA GLY A 10 11.24 -11.59 5.66
C GLY A 10 10.84 -10.12 5.85
N GLY A 11 9.65 -9.87 6.38
CA GLY A 11 8.98 -8.58 6.30
C GLY A 11 8.12 -8.43 5.05
N ALA A 12 7.37 -7.32 4.99
CA ALA A 12 6.62 -6.89 3.81
C ALA A 12 6.77 -5.37 3.71
N SER A 13 7.14 -4.88 2.53
CA SER A 13 7.05 -3.45 2.26
C SER A 13 5.59 -3.02 2.15
N GLY A 14 5.32 -1.73 2.30
CA GLY A 14 3.94 -1.20 2.32
C GLY A 14 3.18 -1.52 1.03
N ASP A 15 3.81 -1.27 -0.12
CA ASP A 15 3.30 -1.61 -1.46
C ASP A 15 3.00 -3.11 -1.62
N MET A 16 3.85 -4.01 -1.11
CA MET A 16 3.61 -5.45 -1.13
C MET A 16 2.36 -5.84 -0.33
N LEU A 17 2.17 -5.23 0.85
CA LEU A 17 0.98 -5.48 1.66
C LEU A 17 -0.28 -4.98 0.95
N LEU A 18 -0.24 -3.76 0.40
CA LEU A 18 -1.36 -3.17 -0.33
C LEU A 18 -1.72 -3.97 -1.58
N ALA A 19 -0.72 -4.38 -2.38
CA ALA A 19 -0.91 -5.25 -3.54
C ALA A 19 -1.59 -6.58 -3.16
N SER A 20 -1.21 -7.17 -2.03
CA SER A 20 -1.82 -8.43 -1.56
C SER A 20 -3.30 -8.29 -1.19
N LEU A 21 -3.73 -7.10 -0.73
CA LEU A 21 -5.13 -6.82 -0.46
C LEU A 21 -5.92 -6.72 -1.77
N VAL A 22 -5.34 -6.07 -2.79
CA VAL A 22 -5.93 -5.99 -4.13
C VAL A 22 -6.06 -7.38 -4.75
N ASP A 23 -5.02 -8.20 -4.69
CA ASP A 23 -5.06 -9.61 -5.15
C ASP A 23 -6.06 -10.47 -4.35
N SER A 24 -6.36 -10.08 -3.11
CA SER A 24 -7.40 -10.71 -2.27
C SER A 24 -8.82 -10.23 -2.59
N GLY A 25 -8.98 -9.33 -3.55
CA GLY A 25 -10.26 -8.83 -4.05
C GLY A 25 -10.68 -7.46 -3.52
N LEU A 26 -9.80 -6.71 -2.84
CA LEU A 26 -10.07 -5.31 -2.49
C LEU A 26 -10.01 -4.44 -3.73
N ASP A 27 -11.02 -3.60 -3.94
CA ASP A 27 -11.02 -2.65 -5.06
C ASP A 27 -9.98 -1.54 -4.84
N LEU A 28 -9.32 -1.12 -5.92
CA LEU A 28 -8.25 -0.11 -5.85
C LEU A 28 -8.76 1.26 -5.41
N VAL A 29 -9.98 1.64 -5.83
CA VAL A 29 -10.62 2.91 -5.44
C VAL A 29 -11.02 2.86 -3.98
N GLU A 30 -11.56 1.73 -3.50
CA GLU A 30 -11.85 1.54 -2.08
C GLU A 30 -10.58 1.62 -1.23
N LEU A 31 -9.48 1.01 -1.69
CA LEU A 31 -8.20 1.09 -1.01
C LEU A 31 -7.68 2.53 -0.94
N SER A 32 -7.70 3.25 -2.05
CA SER A 32 -7.29 4.66 -2.12
C SER A 32 -8.13 5.53 -1.19
N SER A 33 -9.46 5.34 -1.18
CA SER A 33 -10.37 6.06 -0.29
C SER A 33 -10.12 5.76 1.19
N ALA A 34 -9.81 4.50 1.54
CA ALA A 34 -9.49 4.11 2.91
C ALA A 34 -8.19 4.77 3.39
N LEU A 35 -7.16 4.84 2.55
CA LEU A 35 -5.91 5.52 2.87
C LEU A 35 -6.10 7.05 3.01
N ALA A 36 -6.92 7.66 2.15
CA ALA A 36 -7.28 9.06 2.29
C ALA A 36 -8.03 9.36 3.60
N SER A 37 -8.85 8.42 4.08
CA SER A 37 -9.62 8.58 5.31
C SER A 37 -8.78 8.67 6.59
N VAL A 38 -7.52 8.20 6.54
CA VAL A 38 -6.56 8.28 7.65
C VAL A 38 -5.59 9.46 7.51
N GLY A 39 -5.94 10.47 6.71
CA GLY A 39 -5.15 11.70 6.59
C GLY A 39 -3.88 11.55 5.75
N VAL A 40 -3.73 10.45 5.00
CA VAL A 40 -2.65 10.29 4.04
C VAL A 40 -3.15 10.79 2.68
N GLU A 41 -2.53 11.85 2.16
CA GLU A 41 -2.86 12.47 0.88
C GLU A 41 -1.60 12.67 0.02
N GLY A 42 -1.78 13.13 -1.23
CA GLY A 42 -0.67 13.44 -2.14
C GLY A 42 0.02 12.21 -2.71
N PHE A 43 -0.75 11.15 -2.97
CA PHE A 43 -0.29 9.97 -3.68
C PHE A 43 -1.37 9.45 -4.63
N GLU A 44 -0.93 8.75 -5.67
CA GLU A 44 -1.76 7.95 -6.55
C GLU A 44 -1.31 6.49 -6.50
N LEU A 45 -2.27 5.56 -6.54
CA LEU A 45 -2.00 4.13 -6.62
C LEU A 45 -2.19 3.65 -8.05
N GLU A 46 -1.20 2.92 -8.55
CA GLU A 46 -1.28 2.25 -9.84
C GLU A 46 -1.09 0.74 -9.66
N ALA A 47 -2.09 -0.04 -10.06
CA ALA A 47 -2.02 -1.50 -10.00
C ALA A 47 -1.60 -2.05 -11.37
N LEU A 48 -0.39 -2.60 -11.43
CA LEU A 48 0.19 -3.23 -12.61
C LEU A 48 0.19 -4.75 -12.45
N SER A 49 0.01 -5.47 -13.55
CA SER A 49 0.22 -6.92 -13.54
C SER A 49 1.71 -7.24 -13.50
N GLY A 50 2.16 -7.89 -12.43
CA GLY A 50 3.52 -8.40 -12.28
C GLY A 50 3.61 -9.89 -12.63
N ASP A 51 4.72 -10.27 -13.26
CA ASP A 51 5.14 -11.67 -13.41
C ASP A 51 6.64 -11.75 -13.10
N ARG A 52 6.99 -12.48 -12.04
CA ARG A 52 8.38 -12.72 -11.68
C ARG A 52 8.61 -14.20 -11.55
N GLN A 53 9.41 -14.75 -12.47
CA GLN A 53 9.76 -16.17 -12.48
C GLN A 53 8.52 -17.09 -12.50
N GLY A 54 7.44 -16.68 -13.18
CA GLY A 54 6.18 -17.43 -13.28
C GLY A 54 5.23 -17.25 -12.10
N VAL A 55 5.59 -16.42 -11.12
CA VAL A 55 4.67 -15.99 -10.06
C VAL A 55 4.00 -14.70 -10.51
N LYS A 56 2.68 -14.76 -10.70
CA LYS A 56 1.85 -13.61 -11.06
C LYS A 56 1.21 -12.99 -9.83
N GLY A 57 1.07 -11.68 -9.84
CA GLY A 57 0.38 -10.91 -8.82
C GLY A 57 0.31 -9.45 -9.18
N THR A 58 -0.28 -8.64 -8.31
CA THR A 58 -0.27 -7.19 -8.48
C THR A 58 1.08 -6.61 -8.07
N HIS A 59 1.65 -5.78 -8.92
CA HIS A 59 2.69 -4.82 -8.55
C HIS A 59 1.99 -3.48 -8.34
N LEU A 60 2.02 -2.96 -7.12
CA LEU A 60 1.36 -1.70 -6.79
C LEU A 60 2.40 -0.59 -6.70
N ASP A 61 2.35 0.35 -7.63
CA ASP A 61 3.15 1.56 -7.58
C ASP A 61 2.43 2.63 -6.75
N VAL A 62 3.19 3.27 -5.87
CA VAL A 62 2.72 4.40 -5.04
C VAL A 62 3.43 5.65 -5.54
N ASN A 63 2.77 6.37 -6.43
CA ASN A 63 3.28 7.61 -7.00
C ASN A 63 3.01 8.74 -6.01
N ILE A 64 4.05 9.46 -5.59
CA ILE A 64 3.92 10.57 -4.63
C ILE A 64 3.96 11.89 -5.39
N ASP A 65 2.99 12.78 -5.11
CA ASP A 65 2.82 14.08 -5.76
C ASP A 65 3.83 15.14 -5.26
N ARG A 66 5.11 14.77 -5.11
CA ARG A 66 6.20 15.69 -4.71
C ARG A 66 7.52 15.30 -5.37
N GLU A 67 8.23 16.32 -5.89
CA GLU A 67 9.61 16.18 -6.42
C GLU A 67 10.63 15.77 -5.33
N ASP A 68 10.42 16.20 -4.08
CA ASP A 68 11.14 15.71 -2.90
C ASP A 68 10.12 15.49 -1.76
N PRO A 69 9.67 14.24 -1.53
CA PRO A 69 8.70 13.94 -0.48
C PRO A 69 9.20 14.27 0.93
N GLY A 70 10.52 14.42 1.10
CA GLY A 70 11.17 14.34 2.41
C GLY A 70 11.09 12.92 2.99
N LYS A 71 11.95 12.62 3.96
CA LYS A 71 11.79 11.40 4.76
C LYS A 71 10.77 11.68 5.86
N ARG A 72 9.71 10.88 5.95
CA ARG A 72 8.84 10.90 7.14
C ARG A 72 9.58 10.32 8.34
N THR A 73 9.42 10.95 9.49
CA THR A 73 9.94 10.45 10.77
C THR A 73 8.91 9.56 11.47
N PRO A 74 9.31 8.82 12.51
CA PRO A 74 8.34 8.15 13.38
C PRO A 74 7.35 9.11 14.04
N GLU A 75 7.72 10.36 14.33
CA GLU A 75 6.76 11.35 14.84
C GLU A 75 5.66 11.66 13.81
N ASP A 76 6.04 11.89 12.55
CA ASP A 76 5.07 12.13 11.47
C ASP A 76 4.06 10.97 11.35
N PHE A 77 4.51 9.73 11.56
CA PHE A 77 3.62 8.57 11.57
C PHE A 77 2.64 8.59 12.75
N ILE A 78 3.13 8.90 13.95
CA ILE A 78 2.33 8.97 15.17
C ILE A 78 1.26 10.05 15.04
N ASP A 79 1.58 11.19 14.43
CA ASP A 79 0.63 12.29 14.21
C ASP A 79 -0.48 11.95 13.21
N ILE A 80 -0.22 11.02 12.28
CA ILE A 80 -1.20 10.56 11.28
C ILE A 80 -2.18 9.54 11.86
N VAL A 81 -1.72 8.66 12.77
CA VAL A 81 -2.53 7.53 13.26
C VAL A 81 -3.31 7.81 14.55
N ASN A 82 -3.08 8.94 15.23
CA ASN A 82 -3.80 9.38 16.43
C ASN A 82 -4.88 10.42 16.12
#